data_AF-A0A6I6DDC6-F1
#
_entry.id   AF-A0A6I6DDC6-F1
#
_cell.length_a   1.000
_cell.length_b   1.000
_cell.length_c   1.000
_cell.angle_alpha   90.00
_cell.angle_beta   90.00
_cell.angle_gamma   90.00
#
_symmetry.space_group_name_H-M   'P 1'
#
loop_
_entity.id
_entity.type
_entity.pdbx_description
1 polymer ?
#
loop_
_entity_poly.entity_id
_entity_poly.type
_entity_poly.pdbx_seq_one_letter_code
_entity_poly.pdbx_strand_id
1 'polypeptide(L)'
;MAEQKKTDKKAAEEEQKIIYMSKCINNEVLYEQIYKDGKHLFVYMDKEKGLKYINQLQPKSEVIKPIIGEEVELGALKMPSGATDYGNTQQLINDIEVHIYKYLDLSDNFRKFAAYYVLLSWLYDRFRTIPYLRAIGDTGVGKSRFLDVIGGLCYKPISASGCVTPAPMYRLIRRWAGTLIIDEADLKNSDEYSEIVTILNCGFETNRPVIRSTKDNPDKVQFLPTYGPKILATRRRFQDAALEARCLTEIMTETARDDIPVVLGKEFYQEEENLRNKLLLFRLNNYFSVDPDQKVNLDLKGIEPRLRQISSAFSSLFANEPSVLKDYKEFIGKHQQEVIEQRLGSPAGQVVEKMFMVMNSLYKKEGLKNGDILNITSTDIADRTGLSPNVVGQILKTLGVEVKLKKYDGVAKRRIVYYENTFNLLKRRYISEEGNEVTAVTAVTGNRQEENSLLDFSDMARK
;
A
#
# COMPACT_ATOMS: atom_id res chain seq x y z
N MET A 1 13.52 25.58 -64.74
CA MET A 1 13.50 24.12 -64.43
C MET A 1 14.55 23.66 -63.41
N ALA A 2 15.75 24.26 -63.33
CA ALA A 2 16.75 23.91 -62.31
C ALA A 2 16.51 24.57 -60.93
N GLU A 3 15.82 25.72 -60.87
CA GLU A 3 15.46 26.38 -59.61
C GLU A 3 14.23 25.75 -58.93
N GLN A 4 13.22 25.30 -59.70
CA GLN A 4 12.08 24.56 -59.16
C GLN A 4 12.48 23.22 -58.53
N LYS A 5 13.45 22.52 -59.13
CA LYS A 5 14.05 21.30 -58.55
C LYS A 5 14.88 21.55 -57.29
N LYS A 6 15.27 22.80 -56.98
CA LYS A 6 15.97 23.17 -55.72
C LYS A 6 14.99 23.56 -54.62
N THR A 7 13.83 24.09 -54.95
CA THR A 7 12.73 24.32 -53.99
C THR A 7 11.99 23.02 -53.64
N ASP A 8 11.82 22.09 -54.59
CA ASP A 8 11.15 20.80 -54.33
C ASP A 8 12.04 19.81 -53.56
N LYS A 9 13.37 19.98 -53.60
CA LYS A 9 14.34 19.22 -52.78
C LYS A 9 14.54 19.77 -51.37
N LYS A 10 13.97 20.94 -51.06
CA LYS A 10 13.97 21.54 -49.72
C LYS A 10 12.68 21.27 -48.93
N ALA A 11 11.74 20.53 -49.53
CA ALA A 11 10.47 20.11 -48.93
C ALA A 11 10.47 18.61 -48.53
N ALA A 12 11.62 17.94 -48.57
CA ALA A 12 11.80 16.57 -48.09
C ALA A 12 12.94 16.55 -47.06
N GLU A 13 12.72 15.82 -45.97
CA GLU A 13 13.58 15.72 -44.76
C GLU A 13 13.40 16.84 -43.73
N GLU A 14 12.15 17.10 -43.30
CA GLU A 14 11.98 17.32 -41.85
C GLU A 14 12.32 15.99 -41.18
N GLU A 15 13.49 15.89 -40.56
CA GLU A 15 13.92 14.71 -39.80
C GLU A 15 12.85 14.40 -38.74
N GLN A 16 12.05 13.36 -38.98
CA GLN A 16 11.01 12.95 -38.04
C GLN A 16 11.67 12.58 -36.71
N LYS A 17 11.30 13.30 -35.66
CA LYS A 17 11.86 13.10 -34.33
C LYS A 17 11.45 11.72 -33.79
N ILE A 18 12.45 10.86 -33.56
CA ILE A 18 12.22 9.54 -32.96
C ILE A 18 12.24 9.66 -31.44
N ILE A 19 11.23 9.11 -30.78
CA ILE A 19 11.11 9.09 -29.32
C ILE A 19 10.99 7.64 -28.86
N TYR A 20 11.78 7.27 -27.86
CA TYR A 20 11.75 5.93 -27.26
C TYR A 20 10.97 5.95 -25.95
N MET A 21 9.92 5.14 -25.86
CA MET A 21 9.06 5.06 -24.68
C MET A 21 8.61 3.63 -24.42
N SER A 22 8.48 3.25 -23.14
CA SER A 22 7.93 1.94 -22.76
C SER A 22 6.41 1.94 -22.62
N LYS A 23 5.80 3.13 -22.67
CA LYS A 23 4.37 3.38 -22.55
C LYS A 23 4.06 4.68 -23.30
N CYS A 24 2.96 4.71 -24.06
CA CYS A 24 2.40 5.97 -24.55
C CYS A 24 0.87 5.95 -24.57
N ILE A 25 0.27 7.14 -24.52
CA ILE A 25 -1.18 7.32 -24.65
C ILE A 25 -1.41 8.20 -25.87
N ASN A 26 -2.25 7.74 -26.80
CA ASN A 26 -2.64 8.50 -27.98
C ASN A 26 -4.13 8.28 -28.26
N ASN A 27 -4.90 9.36 -28.39
CA ASN A 27 -6.36 9.32 -28.63
C ASN A 27 -7.10 8.37 -27.67
N GLU A 28 -6.84 8.46 -26.36
CA GLU A 28 -7.44 7.59 -25.32
C GLU A 28 -7.13 6.09 -25.48
N VAL A 29 -6.11 5.74 -26.24
CA VAL A 29 -5.61 4.37 -26.35
C VAL A 29 -4.29 4.29 -25.61
N LEU A 30 -4.18 3.31 -24.71
CA LEU A 30 -2.95 2.99 -24.00
C LEU A 30 -2.14 1.98 -24.82
N TYR A 31 -0.90 2.32 -25.11
CA TYR A 31 0.08 1.45 -25.72
C TYR A 31 1.14 1.09 -24.69
N GLU A 32 1.37 -0.20 -24.48
CA GLU A 32 2.36 -0.72 -23.55
C GLU A 32 3.43 -1.52 -24.29
N GLN A 33 4.67 -1.38 -23.85
CA GLN A 33 5.76 -2.15 -24.40
C GLN A 33 5.72 -3.61 -23.92
N ILE A 34 6.00 -4.53 -24.83
CA ILE A 34 6.26 -5.95 -24.56
C ILE A 34 7.62 -6.35 -25.13
N TYR A 35 8.10 -7.51 -24.70
CA TYR A 35 9.28 -8.15 -25.25
C TYR A 35 8.98 -9.61 -25.56
N LYS A 36 9.02 -9.97 -26.84
CA LYS A 36 8.66 -11.32 -27.31
C LYS A 36 9.65 -11.79 -28.36
N ASP A 37 10.27 -12.95 -28.15
CA ASP A 37 11.16 -13.60 -29.12
C ASP A 37 12.25 -12.65 -29.67
N GLY A 38 12.87 -11.86 -28.79
CA GLY A 38 13.91 -10.89 -29.16
C GLY A 38 13.40 -9.58 -29.78
N LYS A 39 12.08 -9.35 -29.81
CA LYS A 39 11.47 -8.17 -30.42
C LYS A 39 10.80 -7.29 -29.36
N HIS A 40 11.10 -5.99 -29.43
CA HIS A 40 10.39 -4.97 -28.67
C HIS A 40 9.22 -4.44 -29.50
N LEU A 41 8.01 -4.54 -28.96
CA LEU A 41 6.76 -4.17 -29.63
C LEU A 41 5.91 -3.31 -28.69
N PHE A 42 4.95 -2.59 -29.25
CA PHE A 42 3.82 -2.08 -28.49
C PHE A 42 2.62 -3.01 -28.65
N VAL A 43 1.85 -3.15 -27.58
CA VAL A 43 0.53 -3.76 -27.55
C VAL A 43 -0.51 -2.75 -27.08
N TYR A 44 -1.72 -2.82 -27.62
CA TYR A 44 -2.84 -1.98 -27.22
C TYR A 44 -4.19 -2.70 -27.46
N MET A 45 -5.24 -2.18 -26.82
CA MET A 45 -6.62 -2.62 -27.06
C MET A 45 -7.30 -1.70 -28.09
N ASP A 46 -7.61 -2.24 -29.27
CA ASP A 46 -8.42 -1.58 -30.29
C ASP A 46 -9.92 -1.79 -29.98
N LYS A 47 -10.73 -0.73 -30.06
CA LYS A 47 -12.15 -0.77 -29.69
C LYS A 47 -12.98 -1.73 -30.55
N GLU A 48 -12.60 -1.96 -31.80
CA GLU A 48 -13.34 -2.81 -32.74
C GLU A 48 -12.67 -4.17 -32.93
N LYS A 49 -11.33 -4.18 -32.99
CA LYS A 49 -10.55 -5.35 -33.43
C LYS A 49 -9.84 -6.07 -32.29
N GLY A 50 -10.05 -5.63 -31.04
CA GLY A 50 -9.42 -6.19 -29.85
C GLY A 50 -7.92 -5.96 -29.81
N LEU A 51 -7.16 -6.92 -29.26
CA LEU A 51 -5.74 -6.77 -29.00
C LEU A 51 -4.91 -6.64 -30.31
N LYS A 52 -4.03 -5.64 -30.37
CA LYS A 52 -3.16 -5.37 -31.53
C LYS A 52 -1.71 -5.14 -31.11
N TYR A 53 -0.80 -5.45 -32.03
CA TYR A 53 0.65 -5.33 -31.85
C TYR A 53 1.27 -4.52 -32.99
N ILE A 54 2.16 -3.57 -32.65
CA ILE A 54 2.81 -2.69 -33.63
C ILE A 54 4.26 -2.42 -33.23
N ASN A 55 5.12 -2.15 -34.22
CA ASN A 55 6.54 -1.86 -33.98
C ASN A 55 6.80 -0.39 -33.60
N GLN A 56 5.91 0.51 -33.99
CA GLN A 56 6.03 1.95 -33.77
C GLN A 56 4.68 2.65 -33.93
N LEU A 57 4.54 3.83 -33.34
CA LEU A 57 3.45 4.76 -33.61
C LEU A 57 3.98 5.94 -34.43
N GLN A 58 3.12 6.53 -35.26
CA GLN A 58 3.43 7.73 -36.04
C GLN A 58 2.40 8.84 -35.78
N PRO A 59 2.40 9.47 -34.59
CA PRO A 59 1.58 10.65 -34.34
C PRO A 59 2.20 11.89 -35.02
N LYS A 60 1.50 12.46 -36.01
CA LYS A 60 1.86 13.72 -36.69
C LYS A 60 3.32 13.73 -37.22
N SER A 61 4.23 14.40 -36.53
CA SER A 61 5.64 14.63 -36.90
C SER A 61 6.65 13.85 -36.04
N GLU A 62 6.17 12.98 -35.13
CA GLU A 62 7.02 12.17 -34.26
C GLU A 62 6.84 10.68 -34.56
N VAL A 63 7.90 9.89 -34.37
CA VAL A 63 7.85 8.43 -34.44
C VAL A 63 8.17 7.88 -33.05
N ILE A 64 7.19 7.22 -32.43
CA ILE A 64 7.37 6.62 -31.10
C ILE A 64 7.74 5.15 -31.28
N LYS A 65 8.86 4.74 -30.72
CA LYS A 65 9.37 3.36 -30.74
C LYS A 65 9.48 2.78 -29.32
N PRO A 66 9.33 1.46 -29.15
CA PRO A 66 9.63 0.79 -27.89
C PRO A 66 11.09 1.02 -27.49
N ILE A 67 11.37 1.11 -26.19
CA ILE A 67 12.74 1.25 -25.69
C ILE A 67 13.52 -0.04 -25.97
N ILE A 68 14.69 0.09 -26.56
CA ILE A 68 15.66 -1.00 -26.72
C ILE A 68 16.72 -0.83 -25.64
N GLY A 69 17.05 -1.89 -24.92
CA GLY A 69 18.02 -1.83 -23.83
C GLY A 69 18.41 -3.21 -23.31
N GLU A 70 19.71 -3.39 -23.04
CA GLU A 70 20.31 -4.62 -22.53
C GLU A 70 19.69 -5.06 -21.20
N GLU A 71 19.12 -4.14 -20.41
CA GLU A 71 18.48 -4.48 -19.14
C GLU A 71 17.29 -5.43 -19.31
N VAL A 72 16.61 -5.40 -20.47
CA VAL A 72 15.53 -6.34 -20.78
C VAL A 72 16.09 -7.68 -21.23
N GLU A 73 17.13 -7.65 -22.07
CA GLU A 73 17.78 -8.85 -22.62
C GLU A 73 18.50 -9.67 -21.54
N LEU A 74 19.12 -8.99 -20.57
CA LEU A 74 19.80 -9.57 -19.41
C LEU A 74 18.84 -9.98 -18.28
N GLY A 75 17.54 -9.67 -18.39
CA GLY A 75 16.53 -10.02 -17.40
C GLY A 75 16.53 -9.16 -16.14
N ALA A 76 17.31 -8.08 -16.09
CA ALA A 76 17.29 -7.10 -15.00
C ALA A 76 15.96 -6.31 -14.97
N LEU A 77 15.30 -6.19 -16.12
CA LEU A 77 13.94 -5.70 -16.26
C LEU A 77 13.09 -6.75 -16.96
N LYS A 78 12.02 -7.21 -16.29
CA LYS A 78 11.09 -8.17 -16.89
C LYS A 78 9.97 -7.43 -17.64
N MET A 79 9.62 -7.94 -18.80
CA MET A 79 8.49 -7.45 -19.61
C MET A 79 7.48 -8.58 -19.81
N PRO A 80 6.21 -8.25 -20.11
CA PRO A 80 5.28 -9.22 -20.66
C PRO A 80 5.74 -9.67 -22.05
N SER A 81 5.43 -10.91 -22.39
CA SER A 81 5.61 -11.45 -23.75
C SER A 81 4.37 -11.27 -24.62
N GLY A 82 3.24 -10.87 -24.03
CA GLY A 82 2.00 -10.54 -24.72
C GLY A 82 0.90 -10.15 -23.74
N ALA A 83 -0.36 -10.17 -24.20
CA ALA A 83 -1.52 -10.04 -23.32
C ALA A 83 -2.42 -11.27 -23.48
N THR A 84 -2.85 -11.83 -22.35
CA THR A 84 -3.64 -13.07 -22.27
C THR A 84 -4.87 -12.84 -21.42
N ASP A 85 -5.96 -13.55 -21.74
CA ASP A 85 -7.18 -13.49 -20.95
C ASP A 85 -6.95 -13.87 -19.49
N TYR A 86 -7.57 -13.10 -18.59
CA TYR A 86 -7.50 -13.29 -17.13
C TYR A 86 -8.85 -13.67 -16.53
N GLY A 87 -9.89 -13.86 -17.35
CA GLY A 87 -11.27 -14.06 -16.92
C GLY A 87 -11.82 -12.82 -16.23
N ASN A 88 -11.79 -12.78 -14.90
CA ASN A 88 -12.21 -11.62 -14.11
C ASN A 88 -11.21 -11.23 -13.02
N THR A 89 -11.38 -10.05 -12.43
CA THR A 89 -10.45 -9.50 -11.44
C THR A 89 -10.28 -10.42 -10.22
N GLN A 90 -11.33 -11.10 -9.76
CA GLN A 90 -11.23 -12.06 -8.65
C GLN A 90 -10.40 -13.30 -9.02
N GLN A 91 -10.59 -13.84 -10.22
CA GLN A 91 -9.80 -14.96 -10.72
C GLN A 91 -8.33 -14.59 -10.84
N LEU A 92 -8.02 -13.40 -11.38
CA LEU A 92 -6.65 -12.90 -11.45
C LEU A 92 -6.00 -12.76 -10.07
N ILE A 93 -6.73 -12.24 -9.08
CA ILE A 93 -6.25 -12.18 -7.68
C ILE A 93 -5.94 -13.58 -7.15
N ASN A 94 -6.85 -14.53 -7.35
CA ASN A 94 -6.67 -15.91 -6.91
C ASN A 94 -5.46 -16.58 -7.58
N ASP A 95 -5.28 -16.39 -8.89
CA ASP A 95 -4.12 -16.93 -9.63
C ASP A 95 -2.80 -16.38 -9.08
N ILE A 96 -2.76 -15.10 -8.72
CA ILE A 96 -1.60 -14.47 -8.07
C ILE A 96 -1.38 -15.06 -6.68
N GLU A 97 -2.42 -15.24 -5.87
CA GLU A 97 -2.31 -15.84 -4.53
C GLU A 97 -1.81 -17.28 -4.59
N VAL A 98 -2.31 -18.09 -5.53
CA VAL A 98 -1.87 -19.48 -5.75
C VAL A 98 -0.39 -19.52 -6.11
N HIS A 99 0.05 -18.65 -7.03
CA HIS A 99 1.46 -18.56 -7.40
C HIS A 99 2.33 -18.14 -6.21
N ILE A 100 1.91 -17.11 -5.45
CA ILE A 100 2.65 -16.69 -4.25
C ILE A 100 2.73 -17.84 -3.24
N TYR A 101 1.61 -18.51 -2.94
CA TYR A 101 1.57 -19.62 -1.99
C TYR A 101 2.47 -20.77 -2.38
N LYS A 102 2.58 -21.08 -3.68
CA LYS A 102 3.41 -22.18 -4.20
C LYS A 102 4.91 -21.96 -3.99
N TYR A 103 5.37 -20.70 -4.01
CA TYR A 103 6.81 -20.39 -4.04
C TYR A 103 7.32 -19.60 -2.84
N LEU A 104 6.43 -19.12 -1.98
CA LEU A 104 6.77 -18.23 -0.87
C LEU A 104 5.87 -18.49 0.34
N ASP A 105 6.49 -18.63 1.52
CA ASP A 105 5.78 -18.73 2.79
C ASP A 105 5.50 -17.34 3.35
N LEU A 106 4.22 -17.04 3.60
CA LEU A 106 3.71 -15.76 4.10
C LEU A 106 2.47 -16.00 4.95
N SER A 107 2.19 -15.07 5.86
CA SER A 107 0.86 -15.01 6.47
C SER A 107 -0.23 -14.88 5.40
N ASP A 108 -1.37 -15.56 5.62
CA ASP A 108 -2.49 -15.54 4.67
C ASP A 108 -2.97 -14.11 4.38
N ASN A 109 -2.99 -13.27 5.42
CA ASN A 109 -3.37 -11.88 5.27
C ASN A 109 -2.39 -11.13 4.38
N PHE A 110 -1.08 -11.30 4.59
CA PHE A 110 -0.10 -10.61 3.76
C PHE A 110 -0.10 -11.12 2.32
N ARG A 111 -0.34 -12.42 2.08
CA ARG A 111 -0.48 -13.00 0.74
C ARG A 111 -1.62 -12.31 -0.04
N LYS A 112 -2.78 -12.11 0.59
CA LYS A 112 -3.90 -11.39 -0.03
C LYS A 112 -3.54 -9.92 -0.31
N PHE A 113 -2.89 -9.24 0.64
CA PHE A 113 -2.39 -7.87 0.44
C PHE A 113 -1.42 -7.77 -0.73
N ALA A 114 -0.50 -8.72 -0.86
CA ALA A 114 0.48 -8.77 -1.94
C ALA A 114 -0.19 -8.91 -3.30
N ALA A 115 -1.24 -9.74 -3.42
CA ALA A 115 -2.01 -9.85 -4.66
C ALA A 115 -2.69 -8.53 -5.05
N TYR A 116 -3.30 -7.82 -4.09
CA TYR A 116 -3.85 -6.48 -4.35
C TYR A 116 -2.76 -5.48 -4.75
N TYR A 117 -1.59 -5.53 -4.10
CA TYR A 117 -0.46 -4.66 -4.41
C TYR A 117 0.08 -4.91 -5.82
N VAL A 118 0.12 -6.17 -6.28
CA VAL A 118 0.47 -6.50 -7.67
C VAL A 118 -0.49 -5.77 -8.61
N LEU A 119 -1.81 -5.90 -8.48
CA LEU A 119 -2.76 -5.16 -9.32
C LEU A 119 -2.58 -3.64 -9.24
N LEU A 120 -2.36 -3.10 -8.03
CA LEU A 120 -2.09 -1.68 -7.83
C LEU A 120 -0.85 -1.22 -8.61
N SER A 121 0.23 -2.01 -8.61
CA SER A 121 1.45 -1.70 -9.34
C SER A 121 1.20 -1.59 -10.85
N TRP A 122 0.23 -2.34 -11.40
CA TRP A 122 -0.15 -2.29 -12.81
C TRP A 122 -1.05 -1.12 -13.19
N LEU A 123 -1.53 -0.35 -12.22
CA LEU A 123 -2.32 0.87 -12.46
C LEU A 123 -1.76 2.05 -11.64
N TYR A 124 -0.53 1.95 -11.13
CA TYR A 124 0.05 2.87 -10.15
C TYR A 124 0.08 4.34 -10.64
N ASP A 125 0.26 4.52 -11.95
CA ASP A 125 0.35 5.80 -12.65
C ASP A 125 -1.02 6.45 -12.90
N ARG A 126 -2.09 5.83 -12.41
CA ARG A 126 -3.40 6.46 -12.22
C ARG A 126 -3.54 7.12 -10.87
N PHE A 127 -2.76 6.74 -9.87
CA PHE A 127 -2.88 7.24 -8.51
C PHE A 127 -1.90 8.37 -8.21
N ARG A 128 -2.22 9.18 -7.20
CA ARG A 128 -1.33 10.23 -6.70
C ARG A 128 -0.35 9.73 -5.65
N THR A 129 -0.77 8.74 -4.86
CA THR A 129 0.01 8.14 -3.78
C THR A 129 -0.09 6.64 -3.78
N ILE A 130 1.00 5.96 -3.44
CA ILE A 130 1.08 4.50 -3.37
C ILE A 130 1.87 4.06 -2.13
N PRO A 131 1.52 2.92 -1.50
CA PRO A 131 2.35 2.29 -0.48
C PRO A 131 3.57 1.61 -1.09
N TYR A 132 4.49 1.17 -0.25
CA TYR A 132 5.53 0.21 -0.61
C TYR A 132 5.25 -1.13 0.06
N LEU A 133 5.64 -2.21 -0.61
CA LEU A 133 5.59 -3.55 -0.02
C LEU A 133 6.98 -3.91 0.48
N ARG A 134 7.09 -4.49 1.68
CA ARG A 134 8.39 -4.80 2.30
C ARG A 134 8.39 -6.13 3.02
N ALA A 135 9.46 -6.91 2.83
CA ALA A 135 9.83 -8.01 3.70
C ALA A 135 10.89 -7.56 4.70
N ILE A 136 10.67 -7.83 5.99
CA ILE A 136 11.64 -7.67 7.08
C ILE A 136 11.99 -9.02 7.67
N GLY A 137 13.28 -9.25 7.93
CA GLY A 137 13.71 -10.40 8.70
C GLY A 137 15.21 -10.67 8.60
N ASP A 138 15.72 -11.62 9.38
CA ASP A 138 17.15 -11.95 9.40
C ASP A 138 17.61 -12.68 8.12
N THR A 139 18.89 -13.00 8.01
CA THR A 139 19.45 -13.71 6.86
C THR A 139 18.84 -15.11 6.77
N GLY A 140 18.49 -15.57 5.56
CA GLY A 140 17.98 -16.93 5.34
C GLY A 140 16.45 -17.11 5.46
N VAL A 141 15.69 -16.10 5.86
CA VAL A 141 14.22 -16.20 6.05
C VAL A 141 13.39 -16.01 4.77
N GLY A 142 13.97 -16.13 3.57
CA GLY A 142 13.22 -16.01 2.31
C GLY A 142 12.93 -14.60 1.80
N LYS A 143 13.63 -13.56 2.27
CA LYS A 143 13.44 -12.18 1.75
C LYS A 143 13.75 -12.01 0.27
N SER A 144 14.82 -12.62 -0.24
CA SER A 144 15.13 -12.55 -1.67
C SER A 144 14.07 -13.30 -2.50
N ARG A 145 13.57 -14.43 -1.99
CA ARG A 145 12.42 -15.14 -2.59
C ARG A 145 11.18 -14.25 -2.65
N PHE A 146 10.91 -13.47 -1.61
CA PHE A 146 9.81 -12.50 -1.61
C PHE A 146 9.93 -11.48 -2.75
N LEU A 147 11.13 -10.96 -2.99
CA LEU A 147 11.40 -10.04 -4.10
C LEU A 147 11.20 -10.71 -5.45
N ASP A 148 11.66 -11.95 -5.62
CA ASP A 148 11.52 -12.69 -6.87
C ASP A 148 10.05 -13.02 -7.18
N VAL A 149 9.32 -13.54 -6.20
CA VAL A 149 7.94 -14.05 -6.36
C VAL A 149 6.94 -12.90 -6.50
N ILE A 150 6.92 -11.94 -5.56
CA ILE A 150 5.94 -10.84 -5.62
C ILE A 150 6.45 -9.72 -6.53
N GLY A 151 7.73 -9.37 -6.42
CA GLY A 151 8.30 -8.31 -7.24
C GLY A 151 8.28 -8.66 -8.72
N GLY A 152 8.54 -9.92 -9.08
CA GLY A 152 8.49 -10.41 -10.46
C GLY A 152 7.12 -10.27 -11.17
N LEU A 153 6.05 -10.21 -10.39
CA LEU A 153 4.69 -10.00 -10.90
C LEU A 153 4.31 -8.51 -11.04
N CYS A 154 5.05 -7.61 -10.40
CA CYS A 154 4.72 -6.19 -10.42
C CYS A 154 4.94 -5.56 -11.81
N TYR A 155 4.42 -4.35 -12.02
CA TYR A 155 4.57 -3.65 -13.31
C TYR A 155 6.04 -3.34 -13.62
N LYS A 156 6.53 -3.86 -14.76
CA LYS A 156 7.90 -3.67 -15.28
C LYS A 156 8.94 -3.76 -14.16
N PRO A 157 9.09 -4.93 -13.51
CA PRO A 157 9.93 -5.03 -12.33
C PRO A 157 11.39 -4.86 -12.73
N ILE A 158 12.08 -4.02 -11.97
CA ILE A 158 13.46 -3.60 -12.18
C ILE A 158 14.28 -4.06 -10.98
N SER A 159 15.12 -5.05 -11.19
CA SER A 159 16.08 -5.51 -10.19
C SER A 159 17.17 -4.45 -10.01
N ALA A 160 17.11 -3.71 -8.90
CA ALA A 160 18.16 -2.79 -8.48
C ALA A 160 19.06 -3.38 -7.38
N SER A 161 18.83 -4.64 -7.01
CA SER A 161 19.69 -5.42 -6.11
C SER A 161 21.12 -5.46 -6.67
N GLY A 162 22.08 -4.89 -5.95
CA GLY A 162 23.47 -4.73 -6.39
C GLY A 162 23.83 -3.34 -6.95
N CYS A 163 22.89 -2.39 -7.02
CA CYS A 163 23.22 -0.99 -7.30
C CYS A 163 24.01 -0.39 -6.11
N VAL A 164 25.33 -0.33 -6.25
CA VAL A 164 26.23 0.26 -5.24
C VAL A 164 25.98 1.76 -5.06
N THR A 165 25.42 2.44 -6.06
CA THR A 165 25.09 3.87 -5.97
C THR A 165 23.63 4.16 -6.35
N PRO A 166 23.03 5.27 -5.88
CA PRO A 166 21.64 5.65 -6.18
C PRO A 166 21.41 6.20 -7.60
N ALA A 167 22.45 6.68 -8.29
CA ALA A 167 22.33 7.31 -9.60
C ALA A 167 21.71 6.41 -10.70
N PRO A 168 22.08 5.12 -10.82
CA PRO A 168 21.37 4.15 -11.65
C PRO A 168 19.86 4.07 -11.39
N MET A 169 19.42 4.15 -10.14
CA MET A 169 17.99 4.06 -9.78
C MET A 169 17.19 5.21 -10.42
N TYR A 170 17.68 6.45 -10.33
CA TYR A 170 17.04 7.59 -10.99
C TYR A 170 16.95 7.43 -12.52
N ARG A 171 17.98 6.85 -13.15
CA ARG A 171 18.00 6.60 -14.59
C ARG A 171 16.98 5.53 -14.98
N LEU A 172 16.91 4.44 -14.22
CA LEU A 172 15.95 3.35 -14.43
C LEU A 172 14.51 3.82 -14.22
N ILE A 173 14.23 4.57 -13.16
CA ILE A 173 12.91 5.16 -12.89
C ILE A 173 12.50 6.09 -14.04
N ARG A 174 13.39 6.99 -14.48
CA ARG A 174 13.12 7.90 -15.60
C ARG A 174 12.85 7.14 -16.90
N ARG A 175 13.67 6.14 -17.21
CA ARG A 175 13.62 5.42 -18.50
C ARG A 175 12.41 4.50 -18.59
N TRP A 176 12.09 3.79 -17.51
CA TRP A 176 11.11 2.70 -17.56
C TRP A 176 9.83 2.96 -16.80
N ALA A 177 9.87 3.80 -15.77
CA ALA A 177 8.75 4.04 -14.86
C ALA A 177 8.13 2.72 -14.34
N GLY A 178 8.99 1.76 -13.97
CA GLY A 178 8.59 0.44 -13.48
C GLY A 178 8.65 0.32 -11.96
N THR A 179 8.47 -0.90 -11.47
CA THR A 179 8.58 -1.25 -10.06
C THR A 179 10.03 -1.47 -9.68
N LEU A 180 10.52 -0.70 -8.71
CA LEU A 180 11.90 -0.87 -8.24
C LEU A 180 11.97 -1.96 -7.17
N ILE A 181 12.75 -3.00 -7.43
CA ILE A 181 13.06 -4.08 -6.50
C ILE A 181 14.38 -3.78 -5.82
N ILE A 182 14.36 -3.58 -4.50
CA ILE A 182 15.55 -3.22 -3.72
C ILE A 182 15.77 -4.27 -2.64
N ASP A 183 16.84 -5.04 -2.78
CA ASP A 183 17.36 -5.89 -1.70
C ASP A 183 18.30 -5.08 -0.79
N GLU A 184 18.32 -5.45 0.49
CA GLU A 184 19.12 -4.81 1.55
C GLU A 184 19.01 -3.28 1.60
N ALA A 185 17.78 -2.75 1.53
CA ALA A 185 17.53 -1.31 1.55
C ALA A 185 17.90 -0.62 2.89
N ASP A 186 18.42 -1.35 3.88
CA ASP A 186 18.81 -0.88 5.21
C ASP A 186 20.33 -0.80 5.46
N LEU A 187 21.10 -0.42 4.43
CA LEU A 187 22.54 -0.14 4.52
C LEU A 187 22.88 0.77 5.72
N LYS A 188 23.92 0.43 6.49
CA LYS A 188 24.31 1.21 7.68
C LYS A 188 24.97 2.53 7.28
N ASN A 189 24.39 3.65 7.76
CA ASN A 189 25.02 4.97 7.91
C ASN A 189 26.03 5.35 6.82
N SER A 190 25.62 5.28 5.57
CA SER A 190 26.39 5.75 4.43
C SER A 190 25.62 6.84 3.66
N ASP A 191 26.34 7.64 2.87
CA ASP A 191 25.71 8.65 2.02
C ASP A 191 24.70 8.01 1.06
N GLU A 192 24.96 6.79 0.60
CA GLU A 192 24.07 6.01 -0.25
C GLU A 192 22.75 5.67 0.44
N TYR A 193 22.78 5.29 1.73
CA TYR A 193 21.56 5.04 2.49
C TYR A 193 20.68 6.28 2.57
N SER A 194 21.29 7.45 2.84
CA SER A 194 20.56 8.72 2.93
C SER A 194 19.85 9.08 1.61
N GLU A 195 20.48 8.77 0.49
CA GLU A 195 19.94 9.02 -0.83
C GLU A 195 18.83 8.01 -1.19
N ILE A 196 18.97 6.73 -0.81
CA ILE A 196 17.89 5.73 -0.95
C ILE A 196 16.66 6.17 -0.15
N VAL A 197 16.85 6.58 1.11
CA VAL A 197 15.77 7.12 1.94
C VAL A 197 15.12 8.34 1.26
N THR A 198 15.92 9.21 0.64
CA THR A 198 15.41 10.35 -0.14
C THR A 198 14.56 9.90 -1.34
N ILE A 199 15.05 8.92 -2.13
CA ILE A 199 14.30 8.33 -3.25
C ILE A 199 12.96 7.77 -2.76
N LEU A 200 12.96 7.03 -1.66
CA LEU A 200 11.76 6.41 -1.11
C LEU A 200 10.81 7.44 -0.49
N ASN A 201 11.31 8.46 0.20
CA ASN A 201 10.51 9.53 0.79
C ASN A 201 9.84 10.42 -0.27
N CYS A 202 10.47 10.59 -1.43
CA CYS A 202 9.92 11.35 -2.54
C CYS A 202 9.05 10.49 -3.47
N GLY A 203 9.36 9.19 -3.61
CA GLY A 203 8.80 8.32 -4.64
C GLY A 203 7.41 7.74 -4.36
N PHE A 204 6.81 8.04 -3.20
CA PHE A 204 5.50 7.48 -2.84
C PHE A 204 4.35 8.34 -3.38
N GLU A 205 4.65 9.57 -3.83
CA GLU A 205 3.68 10.56 -4.27
C GLU A 205 4.14 11.25 -5.55
N THR A 206 3.19 11.55 -6.45
CA THR A 206 3.48 12.22 -7.72
C THR A 206 3.97 13.65 -7.50
N ASN A 207 4.65 14.21 -8.50
CA ASN A 207 5.14 15.61 -8.50
C ASN A 207 6.14 15.96 -7.38
N ARG A 208 6.86 14.97 -6.84
CA ARG A 208 7.93 15.17 -5.86
C ARG A 208 9.29 14.68 -6.39
N PRO A 209 9.84 15.28 -7.46
CA PRO A 209 11.17 14.91 -7.94
C PRO A 209 12.24 15.31 -6.92
N VAL A 210 13.35 14.57 -6.89
CA VAL A 210 14.55 14.98 -6.16
C VAL A 210 15.30 16.01 -7.00
N ILE A 211 15.72 17.11 -6.37
CA ILE A 211 16.48 18.18 -7.04
C ILE A 211 17.95 18.07 -6.62
N ARG A 212 18.84 18.09 -7.61
CA ARG A 212 20.30 18.05 -7.42
C ARG A 212 20.98 19.04 -8.36
N SER A 213 21.99 19.74 -7.89
CA SER A 213 22.88 20.51 -8.78
C SER A 213 23.77 19.54 -9.59
N THR A 214 24.12 19.92 -10.82
CA THR A 214 25.11 19.15 -11.59
C THR A 214 26.49 19.36 -11.02
N LYS A 215 27.30 18.30 -10.97
CA LYS A 215 28.68 18.37 -10.45
C LYS A 215 29.53 19.40 -11.20
N ASP A 216 29.31 19.52 -12.50
CA ASP A 216 30.12 20.35 -13.39
C ASP A 216 29.65 21.80 -13.49
N ASN A 217 28.44 22.09 -13.02
CA ASN A 217 27.87 23.44 -12.97
C ASN A 217 26.82 23.52 -11.84
N PRO A 218 27.17 24.10 -10.69
CA PRO A 218 26.25 24.25 -9.55
C PRO A 218 24.97 25.03 -9.88
N ASP A 219 25.01 25.95 -10.86
CA ASP A 219 23.87 26.76 -11.31
C ASP A 219 22.88 25.96 -12.17
N LYS A 220 23.30 24.79 -12.66
CA LYS A 220 22.43 23.89 -13.41
C LYS A 220 21.87 22.82 -12.48
N VAL A 221 20.55 22.84 -12.29
CA VAL A 221 19.82 21.84 -11.50
C VAL A 221 19.23 20.74 -12.38
N GLN A 222 19.21 19.52 -11.87
CA GLN A 222 18.51 18.36 -12.43
C GLN A 222 17.34 17.98 -11.53
N PHE A 223 16.21 17.68 -12.17
CA PHE A 223 15.02 17.13 -11.53
C PHE A 223 14.99 15.64 -11.78
N LEU A 224 15.04 14.81 -10.74
CA LEU A 224 15.16 13.36 -10.83
C LEU A 224 13.85 12.71 -10.37
N PRO A 225 13.13 12.01 -11.26
CA PRO A 225 11.87 11.37 -10.89
C PRO A 225 12.12 10.19 -9.95
N THR A 226 11.23 10.01 -8.98
CA THR A 226 11.27 8.94 -7.98
C THR A 226 9.96 8.17 -7.86
N TYR A 227 8.86 8.76 -8.36
CA TYR A 227 7.52 8.21 -8.24
C TYR A 227 7.40 6.84 -8.90
N GLY A 228 6.79 5.90 -8.18
CA GLY A 228 6.42 4.58 -8.70
C GLY A 228 6.46 3.50 -7.63
N PRO A 229 5.95 2.30 -7.90
CA PRO A 229 5.94 1.20 -6.95
C PRO A 229 7.36 0.80 -6.54
N LYS A 230 7.52 0.37 -5.29
CA LYS A 230 8.75 -0.23 -4.77
C LYS A 230 8.44 -1.46 -3.93
N ILE A 231 9.25 -2.49 -4.11
CA ILE A 231 9.27 -3.68 -3.26
C ILE A 231 10.64 -3.78 -2.61
N LEU A 232 10.63 -3.94 -1.29
CA LEU A 232 11.82 -3.77 -0.46
C LEU A 232 12.08 -5.04 0.34
N ALA A 233 13.35 -5.41 0.49
CA ALA A 233 13.79 -6.31 1.53
C ALA A 233 14.73 -5.56 2.46
N THR A 234 14.50 -5.64 3.77
CA THR A 234 15.40 -5.08 4.78
C THR A 234 15.64 -6.06 5.91
N ARG A 235 16.78 -5.93 6.59
CA ARG A 235 17.05 -6.70 7.82
C ARG A 235 16.40 -6.03 9.03
N ARG A 236 16.28 -4.70 9.01
CA ARG A 236 15.73 -3.87 10.09
C ARG A 236 14.69 -2.87 9.58
N ARG A 237 13.96 -2.27 10.52
CA ARG A 237 13.07 -1.14 10.26
C ARG A 237 13.88 0.10 9.88
N PHE A 238 13.28 1.00 9.10
CA PHE A 238 13.88 2.30 8.80
C PHE A 238 13.90 3.17 10.05
N GLN A 239 14.95 3.97 10.21
CA GLN A 239 15.02 4.95 11.31
C GLN A 239 14.05 6.12 11.08
N ASP A 240 13.84 6.48 9.81
CA ASP A 240 12.86 7.49 9.40
C ASP A 240 11.44 6.94 9.61
N ALA A 241 10.74 7.47 10.62
CA ALA A 241 9.39 7.07 10.98
C ALA A 241 8.36 7.35 9.87
N ALA A 242 8.58 8.38 9.05
CA ALA A 242 7.71 8.69 7.93
C ALA A 242 7.86 7.63 6.84
N LEU A 243 9.08 7.24 6.48
CA LEU A 243 9.36 6.16 5.52
C LEU A 243 8.84 4.81 6.03
N GLU A 244 9.09 4.51 7.30
CA GLU A 244 8.63 3.29 7.96
C GLU A 244 7.10 3.16 7.84
N ALA A 245 6.37 4.24 8.07
CA ALA A 245 4.91 4.28 7.92
C ALA A 245 4.45 4.08 6.46
N ARG A 246 5.31 4.21 5.45
CA ARG A 246 4.93 3.98 4.03
C ARG A 246 5.00 2.52 3.61
N CYS A 247 5.58 1.66 4.43
CA CYS A 247 5.83 0.26 4.11
C CYS A 247 4.74 -0.65 4.69
N LEU A 248 3.97 -1.31 3.83
CA LEU A 248 3.22 -2.52 4.18
C LEU A 248 4.22 -3.65 4.36
N THR A 249 4.39 -4.11 5.60
CA THR A 249 5.54 -4.94 5.99
C THR A 249 5.09 -6.32 6.42
N GLU A 250 5.68 -7.34 5.80
CA GLU A 250 5.68 -8.70 6.33
C GLU A 250 6.93 -8.91 7.18
N ILE A 251 6.76 -9.51 8.34
CA ILE A 251 7.87 -10.02 9.15
C ILE A 251 8.09 -11.47 8.75
N MET A 252 9.11 -11.71 7.95
CA MET A 252 9.49 -13.02 7.46
C MET A 252 10.14 -13.86 8.57
N THR A 253 9.73 -15.11 8.65
CA THR A 253 10.35 -16.15 9.49
C THR A 253 10.89 -17.28 8.63
N GLU A 254 11.70 -18.15 9.21
CA GLU A 254 12.09 -19.39 8.54
C GLU A 254 10.84 -20.22 8.20
N THR A 255 10.80 -20.76 6.99
CA THR A 255 9.68 -21.56 6.51
C THR A 255 9.68 -22.92 7.19
N ALA A 256 8.53 -23.35 7.69
CA ALA A 256 8.30 -24.72 8.14
C ALA A 256 7.68 -25.61 7.05
N ARG A 257 7.45 -25.04 5.86
CA ARG A 257 6.85 -25.72 4.71
C ARG A 257 7.90 -26.44 3.87
N ASP A 258 7.70 -27.74 3.71
CA ASP A 258 8.56 -28.62 2.90
C ASP A 258 8.11 -28.72 1.43
N ASP A 259 6.93 -28.18 1.09
CA ASP A 259 6.35 -28.22 -0.26
C ASP A 259 6.88 -27.11 -1.19
N ILE A 260 7.58 -26.11 -0.64
CA ILE A 260 8.14 -25.00 -1.42
C ILE A 260 9.44 -25.46 -2.11
N PRO A 261 9.53 -25.41 -3.44
CA PRO A 261 10.75 -25.83 -4.16
C PRO A 261 11.95 -24.99 -3.74
N VAL A 262 13.10 -25.58 -3.42
CA VAL A 262 14.29 -24.82 -2.99
C VAL A 262 14.77 -23.85 -4.08
N VAL A 263 14.82 -24.32 -5.33
CA VAL A 263 15.28 -23.54 -6.50
C VAL A 263 14.10 -23.16 -7.39
N LEU A 264 14.05 -21.90 -7.83
CA LEU A 264 13.06 -21.44 -8.81
C LEU A 264 13.46 -21.94 -10.21
N GLY A 265 12.70 -22.91 -10.71
CA GLY A 265 12.93 -23.54 -12.00
C GLY A 265 12.16 -22.89 -13.15
N LYS A 266 12.21 -23.53 -14.33
CA LYS A 266 11.53 -23.09 -15.55
C LYS A 266 10.02 -22.88 -15.35
N GLU A 267 9.38 -23.76 -14.59
CA GLU A 267 7.94 -23.69 -14.30
C GLU A 267 7.57 -22.36 -13.62
N PHE A 268 8.34 -21.96 -12.60
CA PHE A 268 8.15 -20.68 -11.90
C PHE A 268 8.17 -19.51 -12.89
N TYR A 269 9.22 -19.41 -13.72
CA TYR A 269 9.35 -18.28 -14.65
C TYR A 269 8.29 -18.28 -15.74
N GLN A 270 7.81 -19.46 -16.15
CA GLN A 270 6.73 -19.58 -17.13
C GLN A 270 5.38 -19.17 -16.53
N GLU A 271 5.10 -19.55 -15.28
CA GLU A 271 3.92 -19.07 -14.55
C GLU A 271 3.98 -17.55 -14.34
N GLU A 272 5.14 -17.03 -13.93
CA GLU A 272 5.37 -15.60 -13.71
C GLU A 272 5.14 -14.79 -15.00
N GLU A 273 5.62 -15.29 -16.15
CA GLU A 273 5.36 -14.67 -17.45
C GLU A 273 3.88 -14.72 -17.84
N ASN A 274 3.21 -15.87 -17.66
CA ASN A 274 1.78 -16.01 -17.93
C ASN A 274 0.95 -15.03 -17.10
N LEU A 275 1.28 -14.86 -15.82
CA LEU A 275 0.64 -13.88 -14.94
C LEU A 275 0.92 -12.45 -15.37
N ARG A 276 2.15 -12.11 -15.78
CA ARG A 276 2.44 -10.77 -16.36
C ARG A 276 1.61 -10.49 -17.60
N ASN A 277 1.39 -11.49 -18.46
CA ASN A 277 0.57 -11.34 -19.66
C ASN A 277 -0.92 -11.10 -19.31
N LYS A 278 -1.44 -11.78 -18.27
CA LYS A 278 -2.77 -11.51 -17.71
C LYS A 278 -2.88 -10.10 -17.12
N LEU A 279 -1.89 -9.71 -16.33
CA LEU A 279 -1.82 -8.39 -15.70
C LEU A 279 -1.72 -7.25 -16.73
N LEU A 280 -1.05 -7.49 -17.86
CA LEU A 280 -1.03 -6.53 -18.97
C LEU A 280 -2.41 -6.32 -19.56
N LEU A 281 -3.17 -7.39 -19.82
CA LEU A 281 -4.53 -7.25 -20.31
C LEU A 281 -5.43 -6.55 -19.27
N PHE A 282 -5.28 -6.90 -17.98
CA PHE A 282 -5.96 -6.20 -16.88
C PHE A 282 -5.68 -4.69 -16.92
N ARG A 283 -4.41 -4.29 -17.09
CA ARG A 283 -4.03 -2.88 -17.22
C ARG A 283 -4.70 -2.23 -18.43
N LEU A 284 -4.63 -2.84 -19.61
CA LEU A 284 -5.23 -2.26 -20.83
C LEU A 284 -6.74 -2.04 -20.68
N ASN A 285 -7.45 -2.98 -20.04
CA ASN A 285 -8.90 -2.90 -19.83
C ASN A 285 -9.30 -1.86 -18.78
N ASN A 286 -8.49 -1.69 -17.73
CA ASN A 286 -8.87 -0.90 -16.56
C ASN A 286 -8.19 0.48 -16.48
N TYR A 287 -7.21 0.76 -17.35
CA TYR A 287 -6.41 1.99 -17.25
C TYR A 287 -7.28 3.23 -17.23
N PHE A 288 -8.25 3.36 -18.14
CA PHE A 288 -9.11 4.54 -18.24
C PHE A 288 -10.33 4.52 -17.32
N SER A 289 -10.72 3.36 -16.78
CA SER A 289 -11.88 3.23 -15.89
C SER A 289 -11.57 3.61 -14.44
N VAL A 290 -10.30 3.48 -14.01
CA VAL A 290 -9.88 3.85 -12.66
C VAL A 290 -9.81 5.37 -12.50
N ASP A 291 -10.64 5.90 -11.60
CA ASP A 291 -10.61 7.29 -11.15
C ASP A 291 -9.94 7.37 -9.76
N PRO A 292 -8.75 7.99 -9.64
CA PRO A 292 -8.05 8.12 -8.36
C PRO A 292 -8.73 9.05 -7.35
N ASP A 293 -9.63 9.92 -7.81
CA ASP A 293 -10.35 10.87 -6.96
C ASP A 293 -11.73 10.31 -6.54
N GLN A 294 -12.07 9.09 -6.97
CA GLN A 294 -13.31 8.41 -6.63
C GLN A 294 -13.39 8.15 -5.12
N LYS A 295 -14.31 8.85 -4.46
CA LYS A 295 -14.56 8.68 -3.03
C LYS A 295 -15.33 7.39 -2.79
N VAL A 296 -14.62 6.33 -2.43
CA VAL A 296 -15.24 5.15 -1.84
C VAL A 296 -15.47 5.41 -0.36
N ASN A 297 -16.73 5.32 0.08
CA ASN A 297 -17.04 5.36 1.50
C ASN A 297 -16.56 4.05 2.13
N LEU A 298 -15.33 4.07 2.64
CA LEU A 298 -14.85 3.09 3.60
C LEU A 298 -15.12 3.68 4.98
N ASP A 299 -15.88 2.97 5.82
CA ASP A 299 -15.98 3.32 7.23
C ASP A 299 -14.64 3.00 7.92
N LEU A 300 -13.69 3.92 7.74
CA LEU A 300 -12.33 3.84 8.28
C LEU A 300 -12.24 4.56 9.64
N LYS A 301 -13.37 4.70 10.34
CA LYS A 301 -13.37 4.95 11.78
C LYS A 301 -12.65 3.77 12.45
N GLY A 302 -11.99 3.99 13.58
CA GLY A 302 -11.01 3.02 14.11
C GLY A 302 -9.65 3.01 13.40
N ILE A 303 -9.62 2.89 12.07
CA ILE A 303 -8.40 2.62 11.28
C ILE A 303 -7.34 3.71 11.41
N GLU A 304 -6.08 3.27 11.53
CA GLU A 304 -4.91 4.14 11.62
C GLU A 304 -4.87 5.10 10.42
N PRO A 305 -4.57 6.40 10.63
CA PRO A 305 -4.55 7.39 9.54
C PRO A 305 -3.74 6.94 8.31
N ARG A 306 -2.66 6.17 8.53
CA ARG A 306 -1.81 5.68 7.45
C ARG A 306 -2.39 4.50 6.69
N LEU A 307 -2.95 3.50 7.37
CA LEU A 307 -3.69 2.42 6.71
C LEU A 307 -4.86 3.01 5.91
N ARG A 308 -5.53 4.05 6.43
CA ARG A 308 -6.54 4.81 5.68
C ARG A 308 -6.00 5.43 4.39
N GLN A 309 -4.84 6.09 4.46
CA GLN A 309 -4.22 6.68 3.27
C GLN A 309 -3.83 5.62 2.24
N ILE A 310 -3.26 4.50 2.69
CA ILE A 310 -2.89 3.37 1.83
C ILE A 310 -4.14 2.72 1.21
N SER A 311 -5.20 2.55 2.00
CA SER A 311 -6.47 1.99 1.55
C SER A 311 -7.17 2.82 0.48
N SER A 312 -6.93 4.14 0.41
CA SER A 312 -7.57 4.99 -0.61
C SER A 312 -7.22 4.55 -2.05
N ALA A 313 -5.97 4.17 -2.29
CA ALA A 313 -5.51 3.71 -3.61
C ALA A 313 -6.18 2.38 -3.99
N PHE A 314 -6.22 1.43 -3.04
CA PHE A 314 -6.92 0.14 -3.25
C PHE A 314 -8.43 0.30 -3.43
N SER A 315 -9.05 1.25 -2.71
CA SER A 315 -10.48 1.51 -2.85
C SER A 315 -10.81 1.99 -4.24
N SER A 316 -10.02 2.95 -4.74
CA SER A 316 -10.18 3.54 -6.06
C SER A 316 -9.89 2.50 -7.16
N LEU A 317 -8.89 1.63 -6.93
CA LEU A 317 -8.59 0.49 -7.81
C LEU A 317 -9.79 -0.46 -7.97
N PHE A 318 -10.49 -0.76 -6.88
CA PHE A 318 -11.60 -1.72 -6.86
C PHE A 318 -12.98 -1.07 -6.95
N ALA A 319 -13.06 0.24 -7.17
CA ALA A 319 -14.33 0.96 -7.11
C ALA A 319 -15.34 0.49 -8.17
N ASN A 320 -14.84 0.01 -9.31
CA ASN A 320 -15.63 -0.58 -10.38
C ASN A 320 -15.76 -2.12 -10.29
N GLU A 321 -15.29 -2.73 -9.20
CA GLU A 321 -15.27 -4.17 -8.97
C GLU A 321 -15.97 -4.49 -7.63
N PRO A 322 -17.32 -4.51 -7.57
CA PRO A 322 -18.06 -4.54 -6.30
C PRO A 322 -17.75 -5.75 -5.41
N SER A 323 -17.53 -6.93 -6.01
CA SER A 323 -17.15 -8.14 -5.28
C SER A 323 -15.77 -8.00 -4.65
N VAL A 324 -14.77 -7.59 -5.43
CA VAL A 324 -13.39 -7.39 -4.96
C VAL A 324 -13.33 -6.30 -3.89
N LEU A 325 -14.09 -5.22 -4.06
CA LEU A 325 -14.17 -4.15 -3.08
C LEU A 325 -14.80 -4.62 -1.77
N LYS A 326 -15.81 -5.50 -1.82
CA LYS A 326 -16.39 -6.12 -0.63
C LYS A 326 -15.36 -6.99 0.09
N ASP A 327 -14.68 -7.88 -0.63
CA ASP A 327 -13.62 -8.73 -0.08
C ASP A 327 -12.50 -7.88 0.55
N TYR A 328 -12.10 -6.79 -0.11
CA TYR A 328 -11.11 -5.84 0.40
C TYR A 328 -11.56 -5.14 1.69
N LYS A 329 -12.85 -4.76 1.79
CA LYS A 329 -13.42 -4.13 2.99
C LYS A 329 -13.39 -5.07 4.18
N GLU A 330 -13.88 -6.30 4.00
CA GLU A 330 -13.90 -7.33 5.05
C GLU A 330 -12.48 -7.63 5.53
N PHE A 331 -11.56 -7.76 4.58
CA PHE A 331 -10.15 -7.99 4.84
C PHE A 331 -9.47 -6.86 5.64
N ILE A 332 -9.66 -5.59 5.26
CA ILE A 332 -9.11 -4.45 6.00
C ILE A 332 -9.71 -4.35 7.41
N GLY A 333 -11.00 -4.67 7.56
CA GLY A 333 -11.67 -4.72 8.86
C GLY A 333 -11.02 -5.75 9.79
N LYS A 334 -10.83 -6.98 9.31
CA LYS A 334 -10.17 -8.06 10.07
C LYS A 334 -8.72 -7.70 10.42
N HIS A 335 -7.96 -7.19 9.46
CA HIS A 335 -6.57 -6.79 9.70
C HIS A 335 -6.46 -5.69 10.78
N GLN A 336 -7.40 -4.74 10.80
CA GLN A 336 -7.45 -3.72 11.84
C GLN A 336 -7.68 -4.31 13.24
N GLN A 337 -8.54 -5.33 13.36
CA GLN A 337 -8.78 -6.03 14.64
C GLN A 337 -7.49 -6.71 15.13
N GLU A 338 -6.80 -7.44 14.27
CA GLU A 338 -5.52 -8.10 14.59
C GLU A 338 -4.45 -7.09 15.05
N VAL A 339 -4.36 -5.93 14.38
CA VAL A 339 -3.43 -4.86 14.78
C VAL A 339 -3.79 -4.29 16.16
N ILE A 340 -5.07 -4.16 16.49
CA ILE A 340 -5.52 -3.72 17.82
C ILE A 340 -5.16 -4.78 18.87
N GLU A 341 -5.38 -6.07 18.59
CA GLU A 341 -5.03 -7.18 19.49
C GLU A 341 -3.53 -7.26 19.76
N GLN A 342 -2.70 -7.13 18.73
CA GLN A 342 -1.24 -7.06 18.90
C GLN A 342 -0.83 -5.85 19.76
N ARG A 343 -1.48 -4.70 19.58
CA ARG A 343 -1.22 -3.51 20.40
C ARG A 343 -1.64 -3.73 21.85
N LEU A 344 -2.78 -4.37 22.09
CA LEU A 344 -3.24 -4.76 23.42
C LEU A 344 -2.21 -5.64 24.14
N GLY A 345 -1.62 -6.60 23.43
CA GLY A 345 -0.57 -7.47 23.97
C GLY A 345 0.75 -6.76 24.31
N SER A 346 1.00 -5.56 23.80
CA SER A 346 2.22 -4.79 24.08
C SER A 346 2.22 -4.20 25.50
N PRO A 347 3.40 -3.90 26.09
CA PRO A 347 3.46 -3.22 27.39
C PRO A 347 2.67 -1.89 27.41
N ALA A 348 2.66 -1.16 26.29
CA ALA A 348 1.88 0.06 26.16
C ALA A 348 0.37 -0.22 26.14
N GLY A 349 -0.07 -1.26 25.43
CA GLY A 349 -1.46 -1.70 25.41
C GLY A 349 -1.95 -2.15 26.78
N GLN A 350 -1.16 -2.94 27.50
CA GLN A 350 -1.45 -3.35 28.87
C GLN A 350 -1.62 -2.13 29.79
N VAL A 351 -0.73 -1.14 29.70
CA VAL A 351 -0.86 0.11 30.47
C VAL A 351 -2.16 0.85 30.14
N VAL A 352 -2.52 0.95 28.85
CA VAL A 352 -3.76 1.62 28.42
C VAL A 352 -4.99 0.86 28.92
N GLU A 353 -5.04 -0.46 28.72
CA GLU A 353 -6.14 -1.31 29.18
C GLU A 353 -6.36 -1.16 30.69
N LYS A 354 -5.30 -1.34 31.49
CA LYS A 354 -5.41 -1.24 32.96
C LYS A 354 -5.73 0.18 33.42
N MET A 355 -5.22 1.21 32.74
CA MET A 355 -5.60 2.60 32.99
C MET A 355 -7.12 2.80 32.82
N PHE A 356 -7.70 2.32 31.71
CA PHE A 356 -9.14 2.42 31.47
C PHE A 356 -9.95 1.58 32.46
N MET A 357 -9.47 0.39 32.85
CA MET A 357 -10.12 -0.41 33.91
C MET A 357 -10.18 0.34 35.25
N VAL A 358 -9.06 0.92 35.69
CA VAL A 358 -9.00 1.70 36.94
C VAL A 358 -9.91 2.93 36.84
N MET A 359 -9.85 3.64 35.72
CA MET A 359 -10.70 4.81 35.49
C MET A 359 -12.19 4.46 35.54
N ASN A 360 -12.62 3.40 34.85
CA ASN A 360 -14.02 2.95 34.88
C ASN A 360 -14.47 2.46 36.26
N SER A 361 -13.55 1.92 37.08
CA SER A 361 -13.87 1.49 38.46
C SER A 361 -14.06 2.66 39.44
N LEU A 362 -13.38 3.79 39.20
CA LEU A 362 -13.40 4.95 40.08
C LEU A 362 -14.36 6.05 39.60
N TYR A 363 -14.61 6.11 38.30
CA TYR A 363 -15.38 7.15 37.64
C TYR A 363 -16.43 6.51 36.73
N LYS A 364 -17.72 6.79 36.96
CA LYS A 364 -18.76 6.52 35.97
C LYS A 364 -18.55 7.50 34.80
N LYS A 365 -18.70 7.04 33.55
CA LYS A 365 -18.44 7.82 32.32
C LYS A 365 -19.11 9.21 32.29
N GLU A 366 -20.25 9.35 32.94
CA GLU A 366 -20.99 10.61 33.04
C GLU A 366 -20.36 11.50 34.12
N GLY A 367 -19.58 12.50 33.70
CA GLY A 367 -19.16 13.60 34.60
C GLY A 367 -17.71 14.06 34.50
N LEU A 368 -16.85 13.39 33.74
CA LEU A 368 -15.46 13.85 33.55
C LEU A 368 -15.39 15.04 32.61
N LYS A 369 -14.71 16.11 33.04
CA LYS A 369 -14.44 17.30 32.24
C LYS A 369 -13.00 17.33 31.76
N ASN A 370 -12.79 17.93 30.60
CA ASN A 370 -11.47 18.12 30.03
C ASN A 370 -10.56 18.91 31.00
N GLY A 371 -9.41 18.34 31.37
CA GLY A 371 -8.48 18.88 32.35
C GLY A 371 -8.63 18.35 33.78
N ASP A 372 -9.59 17.45 34.04
CA ASP A 372 -9.76 16.85 35.37
C ASP A 372 -8.53 16.05 35.79
N ILE A 373 -8.13 16.18 37.05
CA ILE A 373 -7.02 15.42 37.62
C ILE A 373 -7.60 14.20 38.33
N LEU A 374 -7.45 13.04 37.71
CA LEU A 374 -7.94 11.77 38.22
C LEU A 374 -7.06 11.28 39.37
N ASN A 375 -7.65 10.68 40.40
CA ASN A 375 -6.93 10.05 41.51
C ASN A 375 -6.37 8.68 41.06
N ILE A 376 -5.63 8.69 39.96
CA ILE A 376 -4.98 7.52 39.34
C ILE A 376 -3.52 7.88 39.15
N THR A 377 -2.65 7.02 39.68
CA THR A 377 -1.20 7.14 39.64
C THR A 377 -0.59 6.01 38.80
N SER A 378 0.68 6.16 38.42
CA SER A 378 1.40 5.09 37.73
C SER A 378 1.53 3.82 38.57
N THR A 379 1.50 3.93 39.90
CA THR A 379 1.50 2.78 40.81
C THR A 379 0.20 1.97 40.70
N ASP A 380 -0.95 2.65 40.68
CA ASP A 380 -2.27 1.98 40.60
C ASP A 380 -2.43 1.16 39.30
N ILE A 381 -1.74 1.57 38.24
CA ILE A 381 -1.66 0.86 36.96
C ILE A 381 -0.58 -0.22 36.98
N ALA A 382 0.59 0.07 37.57
CA ALA A 382 1.68 -0.88 37.74
C ALA A 382 1.23 -2.16 38.48
N ASP A 383 0.48 -2.00 39.56
CA ASP A 383 -0.04 -3.11 40.38
C ASP A 383 -0.93 -4.08 39.58
N ARG A 384 -1.48 -3.62 38.44
CA ARG A 384 -2.37 -4.41 37.56
C ARG A 384 -1.70 -4.90 36.28
N THR A 385 -0.49 -4.42 35.98
CA THR A 385 0.28 -4.79 34.78
C THR A 385 1.49 -5.66 35.10
N GLY A 386 1.96 -5.67 36.37
CA GLY A 386 3.22 -6.32 36.75
C GLY A 386 4.47 -5.55 36.31
N LEU A 387 4.31 -4.38 35.70
CA LEU A 387 5.39 -3.48 35.33
C LEU A 387 5.78 -2.58 36.51
N SER A 388 6.99 -2.00 36.50
CA SER A 388 7.37 -1.03 37.53
C SER A 388 6.65 0.33 37.33
N PRO A 389 6.33 1.07 38.40
CA PRO A 389 5.70 2.39 38.29
C PRO A 389 6.48 3.39 37.41
N ASN A 390 7.82 3.29 37.39
CA ASN A 390 8.67 4.11 36.53
C ASN A 390 8.46 3.80 35.04
N VAL A 391 8.40 2.51 34.69
CA VAL A 391 8.14 2.07 33.31
C VAL A 391 6.74 2.52 32.86
N VAL A 392 5.73 2.33 33.71
CA VAL A 392 4.37 2.80 33.44
C VAL A 392 4.34 4.31 33.23
N GLY A 393 5.03 5.08 34.08
CA GLY A 393 5.13 6.54 33.95
C GLY A 393 5.79 6.98 32.63
N GLN A 394 6.85 6.29 32.19
CA GLN A 394 7.48 6.55 30.90
C GLN A 394 6.54 6.24 29.72
N ILE A 395 5.82 5.12 29.78
CA ILE A 395 4.85 4.73 28.76
C ILE A 395 3.72 5.76 28.67
N LEU A 396 3.11 6.15 29.79
CA LEU A 396 2.07 7.18 29.83
C LEU A 396 2.53 8.50 29.19
N LYS A 397 3.77 8.92 29.48
CA LYS A 397 4.37 10.11 28.86
C LYS A 397 4.49 9.97 27.35
N THR A 398 4.98 8.83 26.84
CA THR A 398 5.10 8.56 25.40
C THR A 398 3.74 8.51 24.71
N LEU A 399 2.70 8.08 25.42
CA LEU A 399 1.30 8.06 24.96
C LEU A 399 0.62 9.44 25.00
N GLY A 400 1.33 10.48 25.47
CA GLY A 400 0.78 11.84 25.60
C GLY A 400 -0.18 12.02 26.77
N VAL A 401 -0.18 11.10 27.74
CA VAL A 401 -0.95 11.24 28.98
C VAL A 401 -0.20 12.16 29.93
N GLU A 402 -0.77 13.34 30.20
CA GLU A 402 -0.19 14.29 31.15
C GLU A 402 -0.39 13.80 32.59
N VAL A 403 0.61 14.04 33.43
CA VAL A 403 0.52 13.82 34.87
C VAL A 403 0.85 15.09 35.64
N LYS A 404 0.03 15.45 36.63
CA LYS A 404 0.24 16.60 37.52
C LYS A 404 0.42 16.16 38.96
N LEU A 405 1.28 16.86 39.70
CA LEU A 405 1.40 16.66 41.14
C LEU A 405 0.15 17.21 41.82
N LYS A 406 -0.62 16.36 42.50
CA LYS A 406 -1.79 16.79 43.28
C LYS A 406 -1.85 16.04 44.59
N LYS A 407 -2.25 16.76 45.66
CA LYS A 407 -2.51 16.17 46.97
C LYS A 407 -3.91 15.57 47.00
N TYR A 408 -4.00 14.35 47.48
CA TYR A 408 -5.25 13.66 47.80
C TYR A 408 -5.02 12.97 49.16
N ASP A 409 -5.96 13.10 50.10
CA ASP A 409 -5.84 12.59 51.47
C ASP A 409 -4.48 12.90 52.14
N GLY A 410 -4.00 14.14 51.96
CA GLY A 410 -2.73 14.61 52.53
C GLY A 410 -1.46 14.17 51.78
N VAL A 411 -1.54 13.22 50.84
CA VAL A 411 -0.38 12.68 50.12
C VAL A 411 -0.25 13.28 48.72
N ALA A 412 0.88 13.95 48.46
CA ALA A 412 1.21 14.45 47.13
C ALA A 412 1.73 13.31 46.24
N LYS A 413 1.00 12.97 45.17
CA LYS A 413 1.50 12.06 44.11
C LYS A 413 1.21 12.62 42.73
N ARG A 414 1.97 12.20 41.73
CA ARG A 414 1.71 12.50 40.32
C ARG A 414 0.51 11.69 39.84
N ARG A 415 -0.45 12.39 39.26
CA ARG A 415 -1.77 11.89 38.92
C ARG A 415 -2.15 12.24 37.50
N ILE A 416 -2.89 11.35 36.85
CA ILE A 416 -3.28 11.48 35.46
C ILE A 416 -4.24 12.65 35.26
N VAL A 417 -4.01 13.43 34.22
CA VAL A 417 -4.94 14.47 33.75
C VAL A 417 -5.78 13.88 32.61
N TYR A 418 -7.10 13.98 32.73
CA TYR A 418 -8.03 13.55 31.72
C TYR A 418 -8.13 14.60 30.61
N TYR A 419 -7.82 14.20 29.38
CA TYR A 419 -8.13 14.98 28.19
C TYR A 419 -8.97 14.12 27.25
N GLU A 420 -10.18 14.58 26.93
CA GLU A 420 -11.17 13.80 26.20
C GLU A 420 -10.63 13.30 24.86
N ASN A 421 -10.00 14.19 24.08
CA ASN A 421 -9.41 13.83 22.78
C ASN A 421 -8.31 12.78 22.90
N THR A 422 -7.38 12.94 23.85
CA THR A 422 -6.28 11.99 24.07
C THR A 422 -6.82 10.63 24.46
N PHE A 423 -7.78 10.58 25.38
CA PHE A 423 -8.35 9.32 25.86
C PHE A 423 -9.20 8.63 24.78
N ASN A 424 -9.99 9.37 24.02
CA ASN A 424 -10.75 8.82 22.89
C ASN A 424 -9.80 8.22 21.82
N LEU A 425 -8.68 8.87 21.53
CA LEU A 425 -7.65 8.33 20.64
C LEU A 425 -7.00 7.06 21.20
N LEU A 426 -6.65 7.04 22.49
CA LEU A 426 -6.08 5.85 23.13
C LEU A 426 -7.06 4.68 23.15
N LYS A 427 -8.34 4.94 23.49
CA LYS A 427 -9.39 3.92 23.46
C LYS A 427 -9.54 3.34 22.05
N ARG A 428 -9.63 4.18 21.03
CA ARG A 428 -9.72 3.75 19.62
C ARG A 428 -8.49 2.95 19.17
N ARG A 429 -7.29 3.29 19.66
CA ARG A 429 -6.03 2.70 19.20
C ARG A 429 -5.67 1.38 19.88
N TYR A 430 -6.11 1.21 21.13
CA TYR A 430 -5.68 0.12 22.01
C TYR A 430 -6.83 -0.69 22.60
N ILE A 431 -8.10 -0.37 22.40
CA ILE A 431 -9.22 -1.14 22.97
C ILE A 431 -10.18 -1.53 21.85
N SER A 432 -10.42 -2.83 21.68
CA SER A 432 -11.41 -3.36 20.71
C SER A 432 -12.84 -3.01 21.11
N GLU A 433 -13.72 -2.79 20.14
CA GLU A 433 -15.14 -2.45 20.39
C GLU A 433 -15.93 -3.61 21.00
N GLU A 434 -15.49 -4.86 20.86
CA GLU A 434 -16.13 -6.04 21.47
C GLU A 434 -16.11 -6.01 23.01
N GLY A 435 -15.22 -5.21 23.62
CA GLY A 435 -15.25 -4.94 25.06
C GLY A 435 -16.38 -4.00 25.53
N ASN A 436 -17.17 -3.42 24.61
CA ASN A 436 -18.31 -2.58 24.96
C ASN A 436 -19.62 -3.37 25.19
N GLU A 437 -19.68 -4.68 24.92
CA GLU A 437 -20.93 -5.46 25.07
C GLU A 437 -21.36 -5.70 26.53
N VAL A 438 -20.51 -5.43 27.52
CA VAL A 438 -20.90 -5.56 28.94
C VAL A 438 -21.69 -4.33 29.47
N THR A 439 -22.17 -3.42 28.61
CA THR A 439 -22.96 -2.26 29.10
C THR A 439 -24.07 -1.74 28.17
N ALA A 440 -24.72 -2.62 27.42
CA ALA A 440 -25.94 -2.28 26.67
C ALA A 440 -27.14 -3.14 27.09
N VAL A 441 -27.45 -3.20 28.38
CA VAL A 441 -28.77 -3.66 28.86
C VAL A 441 -29.31 -2.64 29.85
N THR A 442 -29.77 -1.49 29.35
CA THR A 442 -30.88 -0.66 29.91
C THR A 442 -31.01 0.63 29.10
N ALA A 443 -31.53 0.54 27.86
CA ALA A 443 -31.99 1.74 27.15
C ALA A 443 -32.98 1.45 26.01
N VAL A 444 -33.87 0.45 26.13
CA VAL A 444 -35.09 0.41 25.28
C VAL A 444 -36.22 -0.23 26.07
N THR A 445 -37.03 0.58 26.73
CA THR A 445 -38.46 0.34 26.97
C THR A 445 -39.05 1.65 27.49
N GLY A 446 -39.31 2.55 26.55
CA GLY A 446 -40.08 3.77 26.77
C GLY A 446 -40.85 4.07 25.49
N ASN A 447 -42.17 3.90 25.58
CA ASN A 447 -43.19 4.38 24.65
C ASN A 447 -43.33 3.69 23.28
N ARG A 448 -44.24 2.71 23.24
CA ARG A 448 -45.23 2.60 22.16
C ARG A 448 -46.62 2.50 22.79
N GLN A 449 -47.30 3.64 22.89
CA GLN A 449 -48.75 3.68 22.78
C GLN A 449 -49.05 3.57 21.29
N GLU A 450 -49.67 2.48 20.87
CA GLU A 450 -50.40 2.42 19.60
C GLU A 450 -51.78 1.84 19.90
N GLU A 451 -52.78 2.59 19.43
CA GLU A 451 -54.20 2.36 19.58
C GLU A 451 -54.63 1.08 18.89
N ASN A 452 -55.36 0.24 19.63
CA ASN A 452 -56.11 -0.89 19.08
C ASN A 452 -57.26 -0.37 18.19
N SER A 453 -57.18 -0.62 16.89
CA SER A 453 -58.35 -0.73 16.01
C SER A 453 -58.38 -2.14 15.42
N LEU A 454 -59.07 -3.04 16.12
CA LEU A 454 -59.45 -4.35 15.59
C LEU A 454 -60.79 -4.18 14.86
N LEU A 455 -60.74 -4.28 13.53
CA LEU A 455 -61.92 -4.53 12.70
C LEU A 455 -62.23 -6.01 12.77
N ASP A 456 -63.31 -6.29 13.49
CA ASP A 456 -63.97 -7.59 13.65
C ASP A 456 -64.82 -7.90 12.41
N PHE A 457 -64.54 -9.02 11.75
CA PHE A 457 -65.39 -9.59 10.70
C PHE A 457 -65.58 -11.08 10.95
N SER A 458 -66.37 -11.39 11.96
CA SER A 458 -67.19 -12.59 12.01
C SER A 458 -68.50 -12.30 12.74
N ASP A 459 -69.58 -12.03 11.99
CA ASP A 459 -70.79 -12.84 12.08
C ASP A 459 -71.93 -12.28 11.21
N MET A 460 -72.26 -13.06 10.19
CA MET A 460 -73.58 -13.07 9.57
C MET A 460 -74.47 -13.95 10.45
N ALA A 461 -75.32 -13.37 11.30
CA ALA A 461 -76.50 -14.06 11.82
C ALA A 461 -77.57 -13.10 12.37
N ARG A 462 -78.68 -13.05 11.63
CA ARG A 462 -80.08 -12.85 12.08
C ARG A 462 -80.63 -11.42 12.24
N LYS A 463 -81.63 -11.22 11.37
CA LYS A 463 -82.79 -10.31 11.39
C LYS A 463 -82.59 -8.88 10.91
#